data_AF-K0I8W1-F1
#
_entry.id   AF-K0I8W1-F1
#
_cell.length_a   1.000
_cell.length_b   1.000
_cell.length_c   1.000
_cell.angle_alpha   90.00
_cell.angle_beta   90.00
_cell.angle_gamma   90.00
#
_symmetry.space_group_name_H-M   'P 1'
#
loop_
_entity.id
_entity.type
_entity.pdbx_description
1 polymer ?
#
loop_
_entity_poly.entity_id
_entity_poly.type
_entity_poly.pdbx_seq_one_letter_code
_entity_poly.pdbx_strand_id
1 'polypeptide(L)'
;MTVRSWLASCAAVSQSGTSIDRYDPAATSHPLWIERFSEFSTTGAFTSGTTNAPSVTKTLSRFIPGEPWRVGARNTTYTGDYARVDIEFLAGASVVLAVSFRSPANFQNVVHVGNTLGTMTAKASTGSYPSVDGILIASADGVRYTPNPGSASSNTNAFFHAKDLSSVTAVRFGVQATTGYTAALTVAAFGYVQLMGRLKGTVVDSAGNPAARTVIAIEEATANPANSIVKTITSDAVTGAYSMPTDYGGAHSVIAYPASGESLQAIILNGVTPV
;
A
#
# COMPACT_ATOMS: atom_id res chain seq x y z
N MET A 1 16.08 1.18 12.03
CA MET A 1 15.92 2.07 10.85
C MET A 1 14.96 1.36 9.91
N THR A 2 13.72 1.84 9.81
CA THR A 2 12.67 1.19 9.01
C THR A 2 12.84 1.61 7.56
N VAL A 3 13.35 0.72 6.72
CA VAL A 3 13.53 0.98 5.29
C VAL A 3 12.16 0.81 4.61
N ARG A 4 11.56 1.92 4.15
CA ARG A 4 10.34 1.92 3.33
C ARG A 4 10.68 2.37 1.91
N SER A 5 10.50 1.50 0.93
CA SER A 5 10.71 1.76 -0.50
C SER A 5 9.45 2.36 -1.12
N TRP A 6 9.44 3.67 -1.36
CA TRP A 6 8.38 4.30 -2.16
C TRP A 6 8.57 3.98 -3.65
N LEU A 7 7.48 3.69 -4.37
CA LEU A 7 7.50 3.61 -5.83
C LEU A 7 7.38 5.00 -6.45
N ALA A 8 6.50 5.83 -5.89
CA ALA A 8 6.30 7.21 -6.28
C ALA A 8 5.67 7.94 -5.10
N SER A 9 6.20 9.09 -4.73
CA SER A 9 5.52 9.96 -3.76
C SER A 9 5.76 11.43 -4.08
N CYS A 10 4.78 12.25 -3.71
CA CYS A 10 4.89 13.69 -3.78
C CYS A 10 4.30 14.31 -2.50
N ALA A 11 4.97 15.31 -1.96
CA ALA A 11 4.46 16.10 -0.85
C ALA A 11 4.53 17.59 -1.19
N ALA A 12 3.48 18.32 -0.82
CA ALA A 12 3.42 19.78 -0.84
C ALA A 12 3.32 20.27 0.61
N VAL A 13 4.37 20.96 1.06
CA VAL A 13 4.55 21.37 2.46
C VAL A 13 4.67 22.89 2.53
N SER A 14 3.94 23.54 3.43
CA SER A 14 4.27 24.90 3.87
C SER A 14 5.34 24.80 4.97
N GLN A 15 6.43 25.56 4.87
CA GLN A 15 7.66 25.33 5.66
C GLN A 15 7.44 25.10 7.18
N SER A 16 7.79 23.92 7.69
CA SER A 16 8.96 23.67 8.59
C SER A 16 8.99 22.21 9.09
N GLY A 17 10.18 21.59 9.04
CA GLY A 17 10.67 20.66 10.05
C GLY A 17 10.13 19.23 10.18
N THR A 18 9.01 18.82 9.58
CA THR A 18 8.51 17.45 9.81
C THR A 18 9.17 16.43 8.90
N SER A 19 9.83 15.45 9.51
CA SER A 19 10.40 14.26 8.87
C SER A 19 9.28 13.39 8.29
N ILE A 20 8.84 13.71 7.07
CA ILE A 20 8.24 12.66 6.24
C ILE A 20 9.38 11.67 5.96
N ASP A 21 9.17 10.40 6.29
CA ASP A 21 10.14 9.33 6.02
C ASP A 21 10.62 9.43 4.58
N ARG A 22 11.90 9.80 4.43
CA ARG A 22 12.49 10.07 3.12
C ARG A 22 12.81 8.74 2.46
N TYR A 23 12.52 8.64 1.16
CA TYR A 23 13.12 7.61 0.34
C TYR A 23 14.64 7.70 0.46
N ASP A 24 15.27 6.61 0.88
CA ASP A 24 16.72 6.45 0.89
C ASP A 24 17.11 5.51 -0.26
N PRO A 25 17.60 6.04 -1.40
CA PRO A 25 18.05 5.22 -2.52
C PRO A 25 19.25 4.34 -2.16
N ALA A 26 20.00 4.68 -1.11
CA ALA A 26 21.14 3.90 -0.63
C ALA A 26 20.73 2.77 0.32
N ALA A 27 19.47 2.71 0.74
CA ALA A 27 18.96 1.64 1.61
C ALA A 27 18.71 0.35 0.82
N THR A 28 19.79 -0.34 0.45
CA THR A 28 19.76 -1.62 -0.28
C THR A 28 19.83 -2.83 0.65
N SER A 29 19.52 -2.67 1.94
CA SER A 29 19.76 -3.70 2.96
C SER A 29 18.92 -4.97 2.79
N HIS A 30 17.90 -4.94 1.91
CA HIS A 30 17.13 -6.13 1.58
C HIS A 30 17.78 -6.89 0.40
N PRO A 31 18.00 -8.22 0.50
CA PRO A 31 18.64 -9.00 -0.56
C PRO A 31 17.88 -8.98 -1.90
N LEU A 32 16.55 -8.79 -1.88
CA LEU A 32 15.72 -8.64 -3.09
C LEU A 32 15.54 -7.18 -3.53
N TRP A 33 16.23 -6.22 -2.89
CA TRP A 33 16.06 -4.79 -3.17
C TRP A 33 16.38 -4.46 -4.62
N ILE A 34 17.54 -4.91 -5.12
CA ILE A 34 17.96 -4.64 -6.48
C ILE A 34 17.01 -5.32 -7.48
N GLU A 35 16.64 -6.58 -7.26
CA GLU A 35 15.73 -7.31 -8.14
C GLU A 35 14.37 -6.61 -8.30
N ARG A 36 13.80 -6.12 -7.20
CA ARG A 36 12.42 -5.60 -7.19
C ARG A 36 12.32 -4.09 -7.32
N PHE A 37 13.40 -3.40 -6.94
CA PHE A 37 13.41 -1.95 -6.83
C PHE A 37 14.51 -1.25 -7.62
N SER A 38 15.35 -1.96 -8.38
CA SER A 38 16.26 -1.31 -9.35
C SER A 38 15.50 -0.43 -10.35
N GLU A 39 14.33 -0.87 -10.82
CA GLU A 39 13.44 -0.09 -11.70
C GLU A 39 12.89 1.18 -11.03
N PHE A 40 12.91 1.22 -9.69
CA PHE A 40 12.48 2.34 -8.85
C PHE A 40 13.63 3.18 -8.30
N SER A 41 14.90 2.80 -8.53
CA SER A 41 16.09 3.52 -8.06
C SER A 41 16.12 4.99 -8.51
N THR A 42 15.44 5.31 -9.62
CA THR A 42 15.30 6.66 -10.16
C THR A 42 14.00 7.35 -9.74
N THR A 43 13.09 6.64 -9.08
CA THR A 43 11.76 7.16 -8.71
C THR A 43 11.83 7.59 -7.26
N GLY A 44 12.30 8.82 -7.04
CA GLY A 44 12.50 9.36 -5.71
C GLY A 44 11.18 9.60 -4.96
N ALA A 45 11.26 9.65 -3.62
CA ALA A 45 10.27 10.41 -2.87
C ALA A 45 10.51 11.89 -3.13
N PHE A 46 9.56 12.55 -3.79
CA PHE A 46 9.67 13.98 -4.07
C PHE A 46 8.99 14.76 -2.96
N THR A 47 9.76 15.28 -2.01
CA THR A 47 9.27 16.31 -1.10
C THR A 47 9.48 17.67 -1.75
N SER A 48 8.41 18.36 -2.14
CA SER A 48 8.50 19.77 -2.51
C SER A 48 8.09 20.63 -1.32
N GLY A 49 8.99 21.51 -0.88
CA GLY A 49 8.71 22.54 0.12
C GLY A 49 8.01 23.78 -0.46
N THR A 50 7.33 23.62 -1.60
CA THR A 50 6.68 24.70 -2.33
C THR A 50 5.17 24.45 -2.42
N THR A 51 4.41 25.54 -2.31
CA THR A 51 3.04 25.67 -2.80
C THR A 51 3.02 25.09 -4.23
N ASN A 52 2.38 23.95 -4.45
CA ASN A 52 2.38 23.14 -5.70
C ASN A 52 3.58 22.19 -5.91
N ALA A 53 3.44 20.92 -5.50
CA ALA A 53 4.37 19.87 -5.91
C ALA A 53 4.15 19.52 -7.38
N PRO A 54 5.22 19.28 -8.17
CA PRO A 54 5.06 18.81 -9.54
C PRO A 54 4.35 17.45 -9.56
N SER A 55 3.55 17.22 -10.59
CA SER A 55 3.00 15.89 -10.84
C SER A 55 4.10 14.95 -11.29
N VAL A 56 4.19 13.79 -10.65
CA VAL A 56 5.15 12.74 -10.96
C VAL A 56 4.40 11.61 -11.65
N THR A 57 4.87 11.18 -12.82
CA THR A 57 4.33 10.01 -13.51
C THR A 57 5.42 8.96 -13.68
N LYS A 58 5.09 7.70 -13.41
CA LYS A 58 5.98 6.55 -13.61
C LYS A 58 5.20 5.39 -14.22
N THR A 59 5.73 4.81 -15.28
CA THR A 59 5.23 3.55 -15.83
C THR A 59 6.16 2.43 -15.44
N LEU A 60 5.59 1.34 -14.94
CA LEU A 60 6.24 0.05 -14.82
C LEU A 60 5.84 -0.78 -16.01
N SER A 61 6.84 -1.23 -16.76
CA SER A 61 6.67 -2.13 -17.89
C SER A 61 6.47 -3.58 -17.43
N ARG A 62 5.75 -3.75 -16.32
CA ARG A 62 5.36 -5.03 -15.73
C ARG A 62 4.05 -4.90 -14.97
N PHE A 63 3.34 -6.02 -14.87
CA PHE A 63 2.21 -6.20 -13.97
C PHE A 63 2.33 -7.57 -13.31
N ILE A 64 2.32 -7.60 -11.98
CA ILE A 64 2.40 -8.84 -11.20
C ILE A 64 1.07 -9.00 -10.45
N PRO A 65 0.19 -9.93 -10.88
CA PRO A 65 -1.05 -10.20 -10.17
C PRO A 65 -0.81 -10.54 -8.70
N GLY A 66 -1.60 -9.91 -7.82
CA GLY A 66 -1.53 -10.06 -6.38
C GLY A 66 -0.42 -9.24 -5.70
N GLU A 67 0.35 -8.44 -6.43
CA GLU A 67 1.35 -7.54 -5.85
C GLU A 67 0.65 -6.45 -4.99
N PRO A 68 1.01 -6.32 -3.70
CA PRO A 68 0.38 -5.34 -2.82
C PRO A 68 1.06 -3.97 -2.91
N TRP A 69 0.25 -2.93 -3.12
CA TRP A 69 0.71 -1.55 -3.04
C TRP A 69 0.02 -0.82 -1.90
N ARG A 70 0.80 -0.20 -1.02
CA ARG A 70 0.28 0.79 -0.09
C ARG A 70 0.08 2.09 -0.85
N VAL A 71 -1.11 2.65 -0.74
CA VAL A 71 -1.53 3.83 -1.50
C VAL A 71 -2.24 4.79 -0.59
N GLY A 72 -2.03 6.07 -0.81
CA GLY A 72 -2.75 7.08 -0.04
C GLY A 72 -2.65 8.47 -0.62
N ALA A 73 -3.67 9.25 -0.32
CA ALA A 73 -3.74 10.68 -0.63
C ALA A 73 -4.41 11.36 0.56
N ARG A 74 -3.77 12.41 1.06
CA ARG A 74 -4.24 13.14 2.24
C ARG A 74 -3.96 14.62 2.09
N ASN A 75 -4.92 15.43 2.51
CA ASN A 75 -4.75 16.83 2.89
C ASN A 75 -5.15 17.02 4.36
N THR A 76 -4.71 18.12 4.98
CA THR A 76 -4.90 18.32 6.42
C THR A 76 -6.00 19.31 6.77
N THR A 77 -5.96 20.57 6.31
CA THR A 77 -6.77 21.61 6.99
C THR A 77 -7.19 22.82 6.15
N TYR A 78 -6.63 23.09 4.96
CA TYR A 78 -6.97 24.29 4.18
C TYR A 78 -7.71 24.07 2.84
N THR A 79 -8.69 24.94 2.59
CA THR A 79 -9.41 24.99 1.32
C THR A 79 -8.41 25.28 0.20
N GLY A 80 -8.39 24.44 -0.83
CA GLY A 80 -7.40 24.52 -1.92
C GLY A 80 -6.23 23.55 -1.78
N ASP A 81 -6.11 22.84 -0.65
CA ASP A 81 -5.19 21.71 -0.55
C ASP A 81 -5.70 20.51 -1.36
N TYR A 82 -4.80 19.89 -2.09
CA TYR A 82 -5.10 18.84 -3.04
C TYR A 82 -4.04 17.75 -3.00
N ALA A 83 -4.48 16.50 -3.02
CA ALA A 83 -3.63 15.35 -3.24
C ALA A 83 -4.32 14.39 -4.20
N ARG A 84 -3.56 13.81 -5.11
CA ARG A 84 -4.04 12.81 -6.06
C ARG A 84 -3.01 11.72 -6.26
N VAL A 85 -3.49 10.48 -6.26
CA VAL A 85 -2.77 9.31 -6.73
C VAL A 85 -3.62 8.62 -7.77
N ASP A 86 -3.13 8.50 -8.98
CA ASP A 86 -3.72 7.72 -10.07
C ASP A 86 -2.92 6.46 -10.30
N ILE A 87 -3.64 5.37 -10.59
CA ILE A 87 -3.08 4.08 -10.95
C ILE A 87 -3.87 3.59 -12.16
N GLU A 88 -3.19 3.46 -13.29
CA GLU A 88 -3.76 3.00 -14.55
C GLU A 88 -3.14 1.66 -14.94
N PHE A 89 -3.98 0.67 -15.22
CA PHE A 89 -3.59 -0.65 -15.69
C PHE A 89 -3.67 -0.67 -17.21
N LEU A 90 -2.57 -1.04 -17.85
CA LEU A 90 -2.35 -0.91 -19.28
C LEU A 90 -2.31 -2.28 -19.96
N ALA A 91 -3.21 -2.51 -20.92
CA ALA A 91 -3.12 -3.60 -21.87
C ALA A 91 -2.50 -3.03 -23.17
N GLY A 92 -1.19 -3.21 -23.33
CA GLY A 92 -0.42 -2.46 -24.34
C GLY A 92 -0.43 -0.96 -24.03
N ALA A 93 -0.91 -0.13 -24.96
CA ALA A 93 -1.03 1.32 -24.78
C ALA A 93 -2.37 1.76 -24.17
N SER A 94 -3.34 0.84 -24.04
CA SER A 94 -4.70 1.16 -23.65
C SER A 94 -4.90 1.02 -22.14
N VAL A 95 -5.49 2.03 -21.51
CA VAL A 95 -5.94 1.95 -20.11
C VAL A 95 -7.21 1.11 -20.06
N VAL A 96 -7.17 0.00 -19.34
CA VAL A 96 -8.32 -0.91 -19.19
C VAL A 96 -8.99 -0.77 -17.82
N LEU A 97 -8.26 -0.23 -16.85
CA LEU A 97 -8.74 0.09 -15.52
C LEU A 97 -7.94 1.27 -14.97
N ALA A 98 -8.61 2.15 -14.23
CA ALA A 98 -8.00 3.21 -13.47
C ALA A 98 -8.58 3.25 -12.05
N VAL A 99 -7.70 3.48 -11.08
CA VAL A 99 -8.04 3.78 -9.68
C VAL A 99 -7.45 5.14 -9.36
N SER A 100 -8.22 6.00 -8.70
CA SER A 100 -7.76 7.32 -8.31
C SER A 100 -8.14 7.64 -6.88
N PHE A 101 -7.15 8.01 -6.09
CA PHE A 101 -7.28 8.46 -4.73
C PHE A 101 -7.18 9.97 -4.76
N ARG A 102 -8.32 10.67 -4.63
CA ARG A 102 -8.39 12.12 -4.81
C ARG A 102 -8.83 12.78 -3.54
N SER A 103 -8.19 13.89 -3.21
CA SER A 103 -8.72 14.88 -2.30
C SER A 103 -9.19 16.08 -3.12
N PRO A 104 -10.45 16.16 -3.56
CA PRO A 104 -10.96 17.38 -4.16
C PRO A 104 -10.91 18.51 -3.12
N ALA A 105 -11.00 19.76 -3.60
CA ALA A 105 -11.19 20.90 -2.72
C ALA A 105 -12.32 20.61 -1.71
N ASN A 106 -12.12 21.00 -0.43
CA ASN A 106 -12.99 20.76 0.73
C ASN A 106 -12.74 19.44 1.52
N PHE A 107 -11.49 18.99 1.65
CA PHE A 107 -11.05 17.99 2.65
C PHE A 107 -11.60 16.56 2.51
N GLN A 108 -12.28 16.22 1.41
CA GLN A 108 -12.86 14.90 1.24
C GLN A 108 -11.91 14.00 0.45
N ASN A 109 -11.23 13.03 1.05
CA ASN A 109 -10.44 12.07 0.27
C ASN A 109 -11.34 10.92 -0.20
N VAL A 110 -11.52 10.76 -1.51
CA VAL A 110 -12.44 9.79 -2.11
C VAL A 110 -11.68 8.88 -3.08
N VAL A 111 -11.93 7.57 -2.97
CA VAL A 111 -11.47 6.61 -3.97
C VAL A 111 -12.44 6.58 -5.14
N HIS A 112 -11.89 6.64 -6.34
CA HIS A 112 -12.60 6.47 -7.60
C HIS A 112 -12.06 5.26 -8.33
N VAL A 113 -12.91 4.53 -9.04
CA VAL A 113 -12.49 3.43 -9.91
C VAL A 113 -13.37 3.36 -11.16
N GLY A 114 -12.78 2.99 -12.29
CA GLY A 114 -13.49 2.76 -13.55
C GLY A 114 -12.53 2.35 -14.67
N ASN A 115 -13.01 2.26 -15.91
CA ASN A 115 -12.17 1.80 -17.04
C ASN A 115 -11.03 2.76 -17.38
N THR A 116 -11.25 4.07 -17.24
CA THR A 116 -10.26 5.14 -17.47
C THR A 116 -10.44 6.22 -16.41
N LEU A 117 -9.47 7.14 -16.29
CA LEU A 117 -9.58 8.29 -15.37
C LEU A 117 -10.80 9.19 -15.64
N GLY A 118 -11.35 9.18 -16.85
CA GLY A 118 -12.52 9.98 -17.23
C GLY A 118 -13.87 9.31 -16.92
N THR A 119 -13.88 7.99 -16.69
CA THR A 119 -15.11 7.20 -16.50
C THR A 119 -15.26 6.65 -15.09
N MET A 120 -14.45 7.12 -14.14
CA MET A 120 -14.44 6.55 -12.79
C MET A 120 -15.65 7.01 -11.98
N THR A 121 -16.11 6.15 -11.08
CA THR A 121 -17.15 6.47 -10.10
C THR A 121 -16.57 6.44 -8.70
N ALA A 122 -17.06 7.33 -7.84
CA ALA A 122 -16.68 7.38 -6.43
C ALA A 122 -17.12 6.12 -5.69
N LYS A 123 -16.30 5.64 -4.77
CA LYS A 123 -16.64 4.58 -3.83
C LYS A 123 -17.18 5.15 -2.53
N ALA A 124 -18.04 4.35 -1.89
CA ALA A 124 -18.63 4.71 -0.61
C ALA A 124 -17.55 5.00 0.45
N SER A 125 -17.78 6.03 1.24
CA SER A 125 -16.96 6.42 2.39
C SER A 125 -17.89 6.69 3.56
N THR A 126 -17.36 6.58 4.78
CA THR A 126 -18.07 6.87 6.04
C THR A 126 -17.54 8.16 6.65
N GLY A 127 -18.25 8.70 7.64
CA GLY A 127 -17.82 9.89 8.39
C GLY A 127 -17.64 11.17 7.56
N SER A 128 -17.19 12.22 8.24
CA SER A 128 -16.83 13.50 7.61
C SER A 128 -15.33 13.50 7.34
N TYR A 129 -14.92 13.94 6.15
CA TYR A 129 -13.50 14.09 5.75
C TYR A 129 -12.71 12.76 5.75
N PRO A 130 -13.14 11.76 4.96
CA PRO A 130 -12.40 10.51 4.84
C PRO A 130 -10.94 10.77 4.47
N SER A 131 -10.00 10.11 5.13
CA SER A 131 -8.64 9.91 4.65
C SER A 131 -8.60 8.68 3.75
N VAL A 132 -7.72 8.70 2.74
CA VAL A 132 -7.37 7.51 1.98
C VAL A 132 -5.95 7.10 2.36
N ASP A 133 -5.85 6.00 3.10
CA ASP A 133 -4.64 5.21 3.32
C ASP A 133 -5.08 3.74 3.32
N GLY A 134 -4.48 2.93 2.47
CA GLY A 134 -4.81 1.51 2.41
C GLY A 134 -3.91 0.72 1.48
N ILE A 135 -4.30 -0.53 1.28
CA ILE A 135 -3.60 -1.48 0.44
C ILE A 135 -4.47 -1.74 -0.79
N LEU A 136 -3.91 -1.51 -1.97
CA LEU A 136 -4.49 -1.91 -3.24
C LEU A 136 -3.79 -3.18 -3.74
N ILE A 137 -4.58 -4.19 -4.09
CA ILE A 137 -4.11 -5.43 -4.71
C ILE A 137 -4.88 -5.61 -6.01
N ALA A 138 -4.16 -5.72 -7.12
CA ALA A 138 -4.71 -6.02 -8.42
C ALA A 138 -4.43 -7.48 -8.79
N SER A 139 -5.46 -8.21 -9.16
CA SER A 139 -5.41 -9.63 -9.57
C SER A 139 -5.97 -9.75 -10.99
N ALA A 140 -5.94 -10.96 -11.56
CA ALA A 140 -6.48 -11.19 -12.91
C ALA A 140 -7.98 -10.86 -13.03
N ASP A 141 -8.72 -10.91 -11.92
CA ASP A 141 -10.18 -10.70 -11.84
C ASP A 141 -10.59 -9.29 -11.38
N GLY A 142 -9.64 -8.42 -11.05
CA GLY A 142 -9.91 -7.02 -10.76
C GLY A 142 -9.03 -6.42 -9.68
N VAL A 143 -9.53 -5.36 -9.03
CA VAL A 143 -8.81 -4.65 -7.96
C VAL A 143 -9.57 -4.71 -6.65
N ARG A 144 -8.82 -4.97 -5.58
CA ARG A 144 -9.30 -4.92 -4.21
C ARG A 144 -8.56 -3.83 -3.46
N TYR A 145 -9.30 -2.97 -2.79
CA TYR A 145 -8.76 -1.98 -1.86
C TYR A 145 -9.20 -2.34 -0.44
N THR A 146 -8.26 -2.28 0.49
CA THR A 146 -8.51 -2.47 1.91
C THR A 146 -7.95 -1.27 2.67
N PRO A 147 -8.79 -0.49 3.37
CA PRO A 147 -8.33 0.66 4.15
C PRO A 147 -7.41 0.19 5.28
N ASN A 148 -6.45 1.03 5.65
CA ASN A 148 -5.55 0.78 6.78
C ASN A 148 -6.29 1.06 8.11
N PRO A 149 -6.58 0.04 8.94
CA PRO A 149 -7.37 0.21 10.15
C PRO A 149 -6.65 1.00 11.26
N GLY A 150 -5.31 1.11 11.19
CA GLY A 150 -4.51 1.86 12.17
C GLY A 150 -4.49 3.38 11.95
N SER A 151 -5.05 3.88 10.84
CA SER A 151 -5.17 5.31 10.58
C SER A 151 -6.50 5.81 11.16
N ALA A 152 -6.44 6.55 12.26
CA ALA A 152 -7.60 7.08 13.01
C ALA A 152 -8.57 7.97 12.19
N SER A 153 -8.31 8.18 10.90
CA SER A 153 -9.11 9.00 9.97
C SER A 153 -9.42 8.29 8.65
N SER A 154 -9.06 7.01 8.47
CA SER A 154 -9.36 6.27 7.23
C SER A 154 -10.82 5.83 7.19
N ASN A 155 -11.70 6.74 6.78
CA ASN A 155 -13.13 6.44 6.64
C ASN A 155 -13.52 5.95 5.24
N THR A 156 -12.55 5.52 4.43
CA THR A 156 -12.84 4.94 3.12
C THR A 156 -13.23 3.46 3.28
N ASN A 157 -14.32 3.01 2.64
CA ASN A 157 -14.72 1.62 2.73
C ASN A 157 -13.83 0.71 1.87
N ALA A 158 -13.64 -0.52 2.32
CA ALA A 158 -13.07 -1.57 1.47
C ALA A 158 -13.97 -1.79 0.24
N PHE A 159 -13.36 -2.13 -0.90
CA PHE A 159 -14.12 -2.51 -2.09
C PHE A 159 -13.38 -3.55 -2.93
N PHE A 160 -14.15 -4.24 -3.75
CA PHE A 160 -13.68 -5.01 -4.89
C PHE A 160 -14.34 -4.46 -6.15
N HIS A 161 -13.56 -4.27 -7.21
CA HIS A 161 -14.05 -3.89 -8.52
C HIS A 161 -13.60 -4.96 -9.53
N ALA A 162 -14.57 -5.75 -9.98
CA ALA A 162 -14.34 -6.83 -10.93
C ALA A 162 -13.98 -6.26 -12.31
N LYS A 163 -12.88 -6.73 -12.87
CA LYS A 163 -12.39 -6.39 -14.20
C LYS A 163 -11.39 -7.44 -14.65
N ASP A 164 -11.51 -7.94 -15.87
CA ASP A 164 -10.47 -8.79 -16.44
C ASP A 164 -9.19 -7.96 -16.67
N LEU A 165 -8.14 -8.31 -15.93
CA LEU A 165 -6.80 -7.72 -16.02
C LEU A 165 -5.76 -8.71 -16.57
N SER A 166 -6.18 -9.85 -17.14
CA SER A 166 -5.29 -10.88 -17.68
C SER A 166 -4.40 -10.38 -18.82
N SER A 167 -4.84 -9.35 -19.54
CA SER A 167 -4.10 -8.71 -20.64
C SER A 167 -3.23 -7.53 -20.22
N VAL A 168 -3.23 -7.18 -18.93
CA VAL A 168 -2.44 -6.05 -18.43
C VAL A 168 -0.96 -6.42 -18.40
N THR A 169 -0.14 -5.60 -19.04
CA THR A 169 1.31 -5.79 -19.13
C THR A 169 2.10 -4.68 -18.44
N ALA A 170 1.45 -3.57 -18.11
CA ALA A 170 2.10 -2.41 -17.50
C ALA A 170 1.17 -1.67 -16.54
N VAL A 171 1.76 -0.91 -15.63
CA VAL A 171 1.03 -0.09 -14.66
C VAL A 171 1.62 1.32 -14.70
N ARG A 172 0.78 2.34 -14.83
CA ARG A 172 1.18 3.75 -14.78
C ARG A 172 0.65 4.40 -13.52
N PHE A 173 1.54 5.02 -12.78
CA PHE A 173 1.26 5.79 -11.58
C PHE A 173 1.37 7.27 -11.90
N GLY A 174 0.42 8.06 -11.40
CA GLY A 174 0.49 9.52 -11.37
C GLY A 174 0.30 10.00 -9.93
N VAL A 175 1.19 10.85 -9.42
CA VAL A 175 1.10 11.36 -8.05
C VAL A 175 1.24 12.88 -8.08
N GLN A 176 0.34 13.59 -7.43
CA GLN A 176 0.36 15.05 -7.34
C GLN A 176 -0.09 15.52 -5.95
N ALA A 177 0.54 16.58 -5.44
CA ALA A 177 0.15 17.24 -4.21
C ALA A 177 0.26 18.75 -4.39
N THR A 178 -0.62 19.50 -3.76
CA THR A 178 -0.63 20.96 -3.80
C THR A 178 -1.19 21.44 -2.48
N THR A 179 -0.59 22.49 -1.95
CA THR A 179 -1.15 23.20 -0.81
C THR A 179 -1.31 24.66 -1.19
N GLY A 180 -2.41 25.27 -0.75
CA GLY A 180 -2.59 26.72 -0.79
C GLY A 180 -2.13 27.40 0.51
N TYR A 181 -1.68 26.62 1.49
CA TYR A 181 -1.30 27.12 2.80
C TYR A 181 0.09 27.77 2.76
N THR A 182 0.18 29.00 3.25
CA THR A 182 1.39 29.84 3.20
C THR A 182 1.99 30.11 4.57
N ALA A 183 1.37 29.64 5.66
CA ALA A 183 1.84 29.85 7.03
C ALA A 183 2.66 28.67 7.57
N ALA A 184 3.50 28.94 8.58
CA ALA A 184 4.72 28.20 8.90
C ALA A 184 4.55 26.91 9.75
N LEU A 185 3.44 26.16 9.65
CA LEU A 185 3.23 24.95 10.47
C LEU A 185 2.60 23.79 9.68
N THR A 186 3.31 22.66 9.59
CA THR A 186 2.89 21.30 9.16
C THR A 186 2.69 20.98 7.66
N VAL A 187 2.80 19.69 7.32
CA VAL A 187 2.49 19.14 5.98
C VAL A 187 1.02 19.33 5.67
N ALA A 188 0.72 19.99 4.55
CA ALA A 188 -0.65 20.33 4.17
C ALA A 188 -1.28 19.34 3.17
N ALA A 189 -0.48 18.77 2.25
CA ALA A 189 -0.94 17.72 1.34
C ALA A 189 0.16 16.74 0.92
N PHE A 190 -0.18 15.46 0.79
CA PHE A 190 0.74 14.43 0.28
C PHE A 190 0.00 13.28 -0.41
N GLY A 191 0.68 12.66 -1.39
CA GLY A 191 0.21 11.48 -2.10
C GLY A 191 1.37 10.49 -2.27
N TYR A 192 1.05 9.19 -2.24
CA TYR A 192 2.06 8.15 -2.34
C TYR A 192 1.56 6.83 -2.91
N VAL A 193 2.51 6.09 -3.48
CA VAL A 193 2.43 4.68 -3.85
C VAL A 193 3.70 4.00 -3.35
N GLN A 194 3.56 2.94 -2.58
CA GLN A 194 4.64 2.12 -2.06
C GLN A 194 4.39 0.66 -2.41
N LEU A 195 5.43 -0.02 -2.90
CA LEU A 195 5.40 -1.46 -3.07
C LEU A 195 5.67 -2.09 -1.73
N MET A 196 4.78 -2.99 -1.31
CA MET A 196 4.92 -3.70 -0.06
C MET A 196 5.57 -5.06 -0.31
N GLY A 197 6.36 -5.52 0.66
CA GLY A 197 6.76 -6.92 0.72
C GLY A 197 5.55 -7.80 1.05
N ARG A 198 5.66 -9.11 0.78
CA ARG A 198 4.58 -10.05 1.10
C ARG A 198 5.10 -11.33 1.74
N LEU A 199 4.66 -11.61 2.96
CA LEU A 199 4.81 -12.93 3.56
C LEU A 199 3.71 -13.83 3.01
N LYS A 200 4.08 -14.95 2.41
CA LYS A 200 3.11 -15.91 1.87
C LYS A 200 3.57 -17.34 2.12
N GLY A 201 2.61 -18.23 2.23
CA GLY A 201 2.86 -19.66 2.38
C GLY A 201 1.56 -20.44 2.42
N THR A 202 1.69 -21.73 2.72
CA THR A 202 0.57 -22.65 2.90
C THR A 202 0.68 -23.28 4.27
N VAL A 203 -0.42 -23.31 5.00
CA VAL A 203 -0.54 -24.02 6.27
C VAL A 203 -1.22 -25.36 6.01
N VAL A 204 -0.60 -26.42 6.50
CA VAL A 204 -1.12 -27.79 6.42
C VAL A 204 -1.29 -28.38 7.81
N ASP A 205 -2.22 -29.33 7.95
CA ASP A 205 -2.40 -30.13 9.16
C ASP A 205 -1.32 -31.24 9.28
N SER A 206 -1.40 -32.05 10.33
CA SER A 206 -0.46 -33.16 10.57
C SER A 206 -0.54 -34.27 9.52
N ALA A 207 -1.61 -34.33 8.73
CA ALA A 207 -1.76 -35.24 7.60
C ALA A 207 -1.33 -34.62 6.27
N GLY A 208 -0.86 -33.37 6.28
CA GLY A 208 -0.43 -32.64 5.09
C GLY A 208 -1.57 -31.99 4.30
N ASN A 209 -2.80 -31.99 4.82
CA ASN A 209 -3.94 -31.35 4.15
C ASN A 209 -3.96 -29.84 4.42
N PRO A 210 -4.43 -29.02 3.47
CA PRO A 210 -4.72 -27.60 3.69
C PRO A 210 -5.52 -27.32 4.97
N ALA A 211 -5.09 -26.32 5.74
CA ALA A 211 -5.72 -25.98 7.01
C ALA A 211 -5.94 -24.48 7.17
N ALA A 212 -7.16 -24.09 7.55
CA ALA A 212 -7.44 -22.76 8.06
C ALA A 212 -6.85 -22.61 9.47
N ARG A 213 -5.96 -21.63 9.63
CA ARG A 213 -5.24 -21.31 10.86
C ARG A 213 -5.09 -19.81 10.99
N THR A 214 -5.10 -19.33 12.23
CA THR A 214 -4.70 -17.95 12.50
C THR A 214 -3.19 -17.86 12.32
N VAL A 215 -2.75 -17.01 11.40
CA VAL A 215 -1.34 -16.74 11.11
C VAL A 215 -1.00 -15.33 11.57
N ILE A 216 0.07 -15.21 12.36
CA ILE A 216 0.60 -13.95 12.86
C ILE A 216 2.00 -13.75 12.29
N ALA A 217 2.30 -12.54 11.82
CA ALA A 217 3.65 -12.13 11.47
C ALA A 217 4.19 -11.14 12.52
N ILE A 218 5.41 -11.38 12.99
CA ILE A 218 6.11 -10.58 13.98
C ILE A 218 7.44 -10.10 13.38
N GLU A 219 7.76 -8.82 13.46
CA GLU A 219 9.06 -8.29 13.03
C GLU A 219 10.15 -8.67 14.05
N GLU A 220 11.25 -9.28 13.59
CA GLU A 220 12.33 -9.75 14.48
C GLU A 220 13.28 -8.62 14.92
N ALA A 221 13.27 -7.49 14.22
CA ALA A 221 14.24 -6.40 14.40
C ALA A 221 13.79 -5.30 15.39
N THR A 222 12.56 -5.32 15.91
CA THR A 222 12.08 -4.25 16.79
C THR A 222 12.58 -4.42 18.22
N ALA A 223 13.26 -3.39 18.75
CA ALA A 223 13.67 -3.28 20.15
C ALA A 223 12.49 -3.24 21.15
N ASN A 224 11.24 -3.22 20.67
CA ASN A 224 10.03 -3.26 21.49
C ASN A 224 9.11 -4.43 21.06
N PRO A 225 9.10 -5.55 21.80
CA PRO A 225 8.31 -6.73 21.46
C PRO A 225 6.79 -6.51 21.53
N ALA A 226 6.30 -5.49 22.26
CA ALA A 226 4.86 -5.18 22.32
C ALA A 226 4.32 -4.53 21.02
N ASN A 227 5.18 -3.97 20.18
CA ASN A 227 4.83 -3.36 18.88
C ASN A 227 5.29 -4.19 17.68
N SER A 228 5.64 -5.46 17.91
CA SER A 228 6.28 -6.32 16.90
C SER A 228 5.28 -7.09 16.02
N ILE A 229 4.00 -7.19 16.42
CA ILE A 229 2.98 -7.84 15.59
C ILE A 229 2.70 -6.95 14.38
N VAL A 230 3.15 -7.41 13.22
CA VAL A 230 2.98 -6.73 11.93
C VAL A 230 1.58 -6.97 11.40
N LYS A 231 1.07 -8.20 11.53
CA LYS A 231 -0.24 -8.58 10.98
C LYS A 231 -0.76 -9.89 11.55
N THR A 232 -2.08 -10.01 11.59
CA THR A 232 -2.81 -11.26 11.87
C THR A 232 -3.80 -11.51 10.75
N ILE A 233 -3.83 -12.72 10.19
CA ILE A 233 -4.82 -13.17 9.21
C ILE A 233 -5.26 -14.61 9.51
N THR A 234 -6.30 -15.07 8.83
CA THR A 234 -6.65 -16.50 8.78
C THR A 234 -6.25 -17.04 7.41
N SER A 235 -5.54 -18.17 7.37
CA SER A 235 -5.28 -18.88 6.11
C SER A 235 -6.56 -19.43 5.51
N ASP A 236 -6.58 -19.58 4.19
CA ASP A 236 -7.73 -20.09 3.45
C ASP A 236 -8.05 -21.55 3.83
N ALA A 237 -9.33 -21.85 4.02
CA ALA A 237 -9.76 -23.16 4.51
C ALA A 237 -9.65 -24.29 3.46
N VAL A 238 -9.58 -23.94 2.18
CA VAL A 238 -9.55 -24.91 1.08
C VAL A 238 -8.12 -25.19 0.62
N THR A 239 -7.31 -24.14 0.57
CA THR A 239 -5.94 -24.17 0.02
C THR A 239 -4.87 -24.06 1.08
N GLY A 240 -5.22 -23.67 2.32
CA GLY A 240 -4.27 -23.41 3.40
C GLY A 240 -3.42 -22.16 3.15
N ALA A 241 -3.64 -21.48 2.03
CA ALA A 241 -2.81 -20.38 1.60
C ALA A 241 -3.01 -19.15 2.49
N TYR A 242 -1.92 -18.45 2.78
CA TYR A 242 -1.94 -17.18 3.48
C TYR A 242 -1.08 -16.16 2.73
N SER A 243 -1.45 -14.89 2.83
CA SER A 243 -0.75 -13.79 2.17
C SER A 243 -0.90 -12.51 3.00
N MET A 244 0.21 -12.02 3.55
CA MET A 244 0.29 -10.85 4.40
C MET A 244 1.20 -9.78 3.78
N PRO A 245 0.63 -8.70 3.24
CA PRO A 245 1.41 -7.53 2.89
C PRO A 245 2.07 -6.91 4.13
N THR A 246 3.32 -6.49 4.01
CA THR A 246 4.12 -5.84 5.06
C THR A 246 4.94 -4.68 4.50
N ASP A 247 5.02 -3.58 5.26
CA ASP A 247 5.89 -2.44 4.96
C ASP A 247 7.34 -2.68 5.41
N TYR A 248 7.60 -3.77 6.13
CA TYR A 248 8.90 -4.12 6.68
C TYR A 248 9.59 -5.11 5.77
N GLY A 249 10.80 -4.81 5.32
CA GLY A 249 11.63 -5.76 4.57
C GLY A 249 12.46 -6.70 5.46
N GLY A 250 12.51 -6.46 6.78
CA GLY A 250 13.32 -7.27 7.69
C GLY A 250 12.86 -8.72 7.83
N ALA A 251 13.62 -9.51 8.59
CA ALA A 251 13.20 -10.85 8.98
C ALA A 251 11.95 -10.80 9.86
N HIS A 252 11.06 -11.77 9.65
CA HIS A 252 9.84 -11.94 10.42
C HIS A 252 9.78 -13.35 11.01
N SER A 253 9.23 -13.45 12.21
CA SER A 253 8.71 -14.71 12.73
C SER A 253 7.26 -14.85 12.29
N VAL A 254 6.95 -15.94 11.58
CA VAL A 254 5.58 -16.28 11.16
C VAL A 254 5.09 -17.42 12.04
N ILE A 255 3.98 -17.18 12.74
CA ILE A 255 3.38 -18.09 13.70
C ILE A 255 2.03 -18.53 13.18
N ALA A 256 1.83 -19.83 12.99
CA ALA A 256 0.53 -20.43 12.70
C ALA A 256 -0.02 -21.09 13.98
N TYR A 257 -1.11 -20.56 14.51
CA TYR A 257 -1.78 -21.11 15.69
C TYR A 257 -2.70 -22.26 15.30
N PRO A 258 -2.78 -23.31 16.14
CA PRO A 258 -3.73 -24.41 15.96
C PRO A 258 -5.17 -23.90 15.93
N ALA A 259 -6.07 -24.65 15.30
CA ALA A 259 -7.49 -24.30 15.34
C ALA A 259 -8.03 -24.51 16.77
N SER A 260 -9.12 -23.79 17.09
CA SER A 260 -9.79 -23.96 18.38
C SER A 260 -10.18 -25.42 18.60
N GLY A 261 -9.76 -26.00 19.73
CA GLY A 261 -10.05 -27.39 20.09
C GLY A 261 -8.96 -28.40 19.66
N GLU A 262 -7.94 -27.98 18.91
CA GLU A 262 -6.79 -28.83 18.61
C GLU A 262 -5.75 -28.78 19.75
N SER A 263 -5.28 -29.95 20.19
CA SER A 263 -4.17 -30.05 21.15
C SER A 263 -2.81 -30.08 20.43
N LEU A 264 -2.58 -29.12 19.55
CA LEU A 264 -1.32 -28.96 18.81
C LEU A 264 -0.57 -27.72 19.30
N GLN A 265 0.75 -27.71 19.12
CA GLN A 265 1.54 -26.51 19.37
C GLN A 265 1.45 -25.55 18.17
N ALA A 266 1.64 -24.26 18.41
CA ALA A 266 1.81 -23.30 17.33
C ALA A 266 3.11 -23.61 16.56
N ILE A 267 3.04 -23.50 15.23
CA ILE A 267 4.22 -23.62 14.37
C ILE A 267 4.84 -22.24 14.23
N ILE A 268 6.15 -22.13 14.49
CA ILE A 268 6.89 -20.88 14.40
C ILE A 268 7.99 -21.06 13.35
N LEU A 269 7.96 -20.20 12.33
CA LEU A 269 9.01 -20.06 11.33
C LEU A 269 9.73 -18.74 11.56
N ASN A 270 11.01 -18.78 11.90
CA ASN A 270 11.83 -17.58 12.12
C ASN A 270 12.64 -17.24 10.87
N GLY A 271 13.11 -16.00 10.77
CA GLY A 271 13.96 -15.55 9.68
C GLY A 271 13.24 -15.42 8.34
N VAL A 272 11.90 -15.39 8.33
CA VAL A 272 11.12 -15.32 7.09
C VAL A 272 11.26 -13.92 6.51
N THR A 273 11.87 -13.83 5.35
CA THR A 273 11.98 -12.56 4.62
C THR A 273 10.80 -12.39 3.68
N PRO A 274 10.16 -11.22 3.64
CA PRO A 274 9.07 -10.96 2.74
C PRO A 274 9.49 -11.12 1.29
N VAL A 275 8.58 -11.81 0.60
CA VAL A 275 8.30 -11.77 -0.83
C VAL A 275 8.41 -10.38 -1.41
#